data_AF-A0A0P9EK43-F1
#
_entry.id   AF-A0A0P9EK43-F1
#
_cell.length_a   1.000
_cell.length_b   1.000
_cell.length_c   1.000
_cell.angle_alpha   90.00
_cell.angle_beta   90.00
_cell.angle_gamma   90.00
#
_symmetry.space_group_name_H-M   'P 1'
#
loop_
_entity.id
_entity.type
_entity.pdbx_description
1 polymer ?
#
loop_
_entity_poly.entity_id
_entity_poly.type
_entity_poly.pdbx_seq_one_letter_code
_entity_poly.pdbx_strand_id
1 'polypeptide(L)'
;MNEGILKLAQEITMKKSPEEALSLIVRSYLEQRIAEYEGKINGFERKYRMCFDEFGLKLNDDESERALEEEFGDKLHMDYMEWEAYSDGLKILKSKLSSLQ
;
A
#
# COMPACT_ATOMS: atom_id res chain seq x y z
N MET A 1 8.20 28.01 0.55
CA MET A 1 8.06 27.01 -0.54
C MET A 1 8.85 27.54 -1.73
N ASN A 2 9.71 26.74 -2.36
CA ASN A 2 10.55 27.22 -3.46
C ASN A 2 9.68 27.57 -4.67
N GLU A 3 9.70 28.81 -5.13
CA GLU A 3 8.90 29.29 -6.27
C GLU A 3 9.14 28.47 -7.55
N GLY A 4 10.34 27.93 -7.74
CA GLY A 4 10.65 27.06 -8.87
C GLY A 4 9.87 25.75 -8.86
N ILE A 5 9.63 25.17 -7.67
CA ILE A 5 8.85 23.93 -7.52
C ILE A 5 7.37 24.18 -7.83
N LEU A 6 6.84 25.35 -7.47
CA LEU A 6 5.44 25.70 -7.75
C LEU A 6 5.19 25.89 -9.24
N LYS A 7 6.09 26.59 -9.94
CA LYS A 7 5.99 26.73 -11.39
C LYS A 7 6.06 25.39 -12.09
N LEU A 8 6.97 24.51 -11.69
CA LEU A 8 7.06 23.16 -12.23
C LEU A 8 5.75 22.39 -12.02
N ALA A 9 5.17 22.45 -10.81
CA ALA A 9 3.89 21.82 -10.52
C ALA A 9 2.76 22.34 -11.43
N GLN A 10 2.67 23.66 -11.60
CA GLN A 10 1.69 24.30 -12.50
C GLN A 10 1.89 23.89 -13.96
N GLU A 11 3.13 23.80 -14.42
CA GLU A 11 3.48 23.40 -15.79
C GLU A 11 3.11 21.95 -16.08
N ILE A 12 3.48 21.00 -15.21
CA ILE A 12 3.19 19.56 -15.44
C ILE A 12 1.71 19.24 -15.34
N THR A 13 0.96 19.97 -14.50
CA THR A 13 -0.48 19.77 -14.31
C THR A 13 -1.34 20.66 -15.22
N MET A 14 -0.72 21.61 -15.91
CA MET A 14 -1.37 22.67 -16.67
C MET A 14 -2.38 23.49 -15.83
N LYS A 15 -2.13 23.64 -14.53
CA LYS A 15 -2.98 24.40 -13.60
C LYS A 15 -2.38 25.78 -13.33
N LYS A 16 -3.24 26.80 -13.33
CA LYS A 16 -2.84 28.18 -13.01
C LYS A 16 -2.76 28.44 -11.51
N SER A 17 -3.57 27.76 -10.70
CA SER A 17 -3.44 27.84 -9.24
C SER A 17 -2.35 26.87 -8.76
N PRO A 18 -1.38 27.33 -7.96
CA PRO A 18 -0.43 26.45 -7.28
C PRO A 18 -1.11 25.40 -6.41
N GLU A 19 -2.20 25.76 -5.73
CA GLU A 19 -2.97 24.86 -4.88
C GLU A 19 -3.64 23.75 -5.69
N GLU A 20 -4.29 24.08 -6.81
CA GLU A 20 -4.86 23.08 -7.72
C GLU A 20 -3.79 22.16 -8.31
N ALA A 21 -2.64 22.73 -8.69
CA ALA A 21 -1.50 21.97 -9.22
C ALA A 21 -0.99 20.96 -8.19
N LEU A 22 -0.74 21.42 -6.96
CA LEU A 22 -0.27 20.58 -5.86
C LEU A 22 -1.29 19.51 -5.47
N SER A 23 -2.58 19.87 -5.39
CA SER A 23 -3.66 18.93 -5.08
C SER A 23 -3.70 17.78 -6.10
N LEU A 24 -3.55 18.09 -7.39
CA LEU A 24 -3.52 17.09 -8.45
C LEU A 24 -2.30 16.17 -8.34
N ILE A 25 -1.11 16.72 -8.09
CA ILE A 25 0.12 15.94 -7.91
C ILE A 25 0.02 15.01 -6.71
N VAL A 26 -0.43 15.53 -5.57
CA VAL A 26 -0.54 14.72 -4.34
C VAL A 26 -1.59 13.62 -4.52
N ARG A 27 -2.72 13.92 -5.17
CA ARG A 27 -3.75 12.92 -5.51
C ARG A 27 -3.15 11.80 -6.37
N SER A 28 -2.49 12.14 -7.48
CA SER A 28 -1.90 11.14 -8.37
C SER A 28 -0.81 10.31 -7.68
N TYR A 29 0.00 10.92 -6.81
CA TYR A 29 0.97 10.19 -6.00
C TYR A 29 0.30 9.19 -5.05
N LEU A 30 -0.75 9.61 -4.35
CA LEU A 30 -1.49 8.73 -3.44
C LEU A 30 -2.16 7.58 -4.19
N GLU A 31 -2.80 7.85 -5.33
CA GLU A 31 -3.42 6.83 -6.18
C GLU A 31 -2.39 5.81 -6.67
N GLN A 32 -1.21 6.26 -7.12
CA GLN A 32 -0.11 5.37 -7.52
C GLN A 32 0.37 4.49 -6.36
N ARG A 33 0.55 5.07 -5.16
CA ARG A 33 0.99 4.33 -3.97
C ARG A 33 -0.06 3.33 -3.49
N ILE A 34 -1.34 3.67 -3.57
CA ILE A 34 -2.46 2.76 -3.29
C ILE A 34 -2.41 1.56 -4.23
N ALA A 35 -2.28 1.80 -5.54
CA ALA A 35 -2.21 0.72 -6.53
C ALA A 35 -0.98 -0.19 -6.31
N GLU A 36 0.16 0.38 -5.92
CA GLU A 36 1.35 -0.39 -5.56
C GLU A 36 1.09 -1.32 -4.36
N TYR A 37 0.47 -0.78 -3.30
CA TYR A 37 0.19 -1.54 -2.07
C TYR A 37 -0.86 -2.63 -2.31
N GLU A 38 -1.92 -2.33 -3.06
CA GLU A 38 -2.90 -3.32 -3.51
C GLU A 38 -2.22 -4.41 -4.34
N GLY A 39 -1.26 -4.04 -5.20
CA GLY A 39 -0.46 -5.00 -5.95
C GLY A 39 0.37 -5.93 -5.06
N LYS A 40 1.00 -5.40 -4.01
CA LYS A 40 1.78 -6.18 -3.03
C LYS A 40 0.90 -7.12 -2.21
N ILE A 41 -0.22 -6.62 -1.68
CA ILE A 41 -1.23 -7.42 -0.96
C ILE A 41 -1.74 -8.57 -1.83
N ASN A 42 -2.17 -8.26 -3.07
CA ASN A 42 -2.60 -9.29 -4.02
C ASN A 42 -1.49 -10.30 -4.38
N GLY A 43 -0.22 -9.93 -4.21
CA GLY A 43 0.92 -10.82 -4.37
C GLY A 43 0.98 -11.85 -3.25
N PHE A 44 0.83 -11.42 -2.00
CA PHE A 44 0.77 -12.32 -0.85
C PHE A 44 -0.46 -13.22 -0.89
N GLU A 45 -1.65 -12.67 -1.21
CA GLU A 45 -2.88 -13.45 -1.31
C GLU A 45 -2.77 -14.57 -2.35
N ARG A 46 -2.10 -14.30 -3.48
CA ARG A 46 -1.84 -15.31 -4.50
C ARG A 46 -0.78 -16.32 -4.08
N LYS A 47 0.26 -15.87 -3.38
CA LYS A 47 1.33 -16.75 -2.87
C LYS A 47 0.75 -17.77 -1.88
N TYR A 48 -0.01 -17.30 -0.91
CA TYR A 48 -0.54 -18.11 0.20
C TYR A 48 -1.95 -18.65 -0.05
N ARG A 49 -2.61 -18.23 -1.13
CA ARG A 49 -3.95 -18.67 -1.56
C ARG A 49 -5.04 -18.44 -0.50
N MET A 50 -4.89 -17.37 0.27
CA MET A 50 -5.81 -16.97 1.33
C MET A 50 -5.70 -15.47 1.55
N CYS A 51 -6.64 -14.87 2.28
CA CYS A 51 -6.56 -13.45 2.65
C CYS A 51 -5.66 -13.24 3.88
N PHE A 52 -5.33 -11.98 4.19
CA PHE A 52 -4.45 -11.63 5.31
C PHE A 52 -4.96 -12.15 6.66
N ASP A 53 -6.26 -11.97 6.91
CA ASP A 53 -6.89 -12.36 8.18
C ASP A 53 -6.86 -13.89 8.36
N GLU A 54 -7.13 -14.65 7.30
CA GLU A 54 -7.04 -16.12 7.30
C GLU A 54 -5.59 -16.59 7.56
N PHE A 55 -4.62 -15.92 6.93
CA PHE A 55 -3.21 -16.21 7.11
C PHE A 55 -2.76 -15.96 8.55
N GLY A 56 -3.17 -14.83 9.15
CA GLY A 56 -2.90 -14.51 10.54
C GLY A 56 -3.53 -15.52 11.52
N LEU A 57 -4.74 -16.01 11.24
CA LEU A 57 -5.36 -17.06 12.06
C LEU A 57 -4.55 -18.36 12.04
N LYS A 58 -4.06 -18.77 10.87
CA LYS A 58 -3.23 -19.98 10.74
C LYS A 58 -1.86 -19.85 11.40
N LEU A 59 -1.26 -18.67 11.37
CA LEU A 59 0.00 -18.41 12.07
C LEU A 59 -0.13 -18.45 13.61
N ASN A 60 -1.34 -18.28 14.15
CA ASN A 60 -1.59 -18.38 15.59
C ASN A 60 -1.93 -19.80 16.07
N ASP A 61 -1.91 -20.78 15.17
CA ASP A 61 -2.21 -22.19 15.45
C ASP A 61 -0.98 -23.05 15.12
N ASP A 62 -0.37 -23.66 16.14
CA ASP A 62 0.92 -24.39 16.01
C ASP A 62 0.92 -25.50 14.94
N GLU A 63 -0.23 -26.15 14.69
CA GLU A 63 -0.35 -27.20 13.68
C GLU A 63 -0.43 -26.59 12.27
N SER A 64 -1.26 -25.57 12.10
CA SER A 64 -1.40 -24.83 10.85
C SER A 64 -0.12 -24.08 10.47
N GLU A 65 0.56 -23.47 11.43
CA GLU A 65 1.84 -22.79 11.24
C GLU A 65 2.90 -23.75 10.71
N ARG A 66 3.06 -24.93 11.34
CA ARG A 66 3.99 -25.96 10.85
C ARG A 66 3.68 -26.40 9.43
N ALA A 67 2.40 -26.60 9.11
CA ALA A 67 2.00 -26.96 7.74
C ALA A 67 2.33 -25.85 6.73
N LEU A 68 2.17 -24.59 7.12
CA LEU A 68 2.56 -23.46 6.30
C LEU A 68 4.09 -23.38 6.12
N GLU A 69 4.88 -23.58 7.18
CA GLU A 69 6.35 -23.59 7.10
C GLU A 69 6.86 -24.70 6.18
N GLU A 70 6.24 -25.88 6.23
CA GLU A 70 6.56 -26.99 5.31
C GLU A 70 6.23 -26.65 3.84
N GLU A 71 5.12 -25.96 3.58
CA GLU A 71 4.70 -25.61 2.21
C GLU A 71 5.47 -24.40 1.64
N PHE A 72 5.69 -23.37 2.45
CA PHE A 72 6.15 -22.04 1.99
C PHE A 72 7.53 -21.61 2.52
N GLY A 73 8.10 -22.35 3.48
CA GLY A 73 9.44 -22.14 4.01
C GLY A 73 9.55 -21.12 5.14
N ASP A 74 10.79 -20.74 5.45
CA ASP A 74 11.21 -19.97 6.62
C ASP A 74 10.86 -18.47 6.59
N LYS A 75 10.27 -17.98 5.50
CA LYS A 75 9.94 -16.55 5.33
C LYS A 75 8.56 -16.15 5.82
N LEU A 76 7.79 -17.08 6.38
CA LEU A 76 6.38 -16.86 6.74
C LEU A 76 6.15 -15.63 7.61
N HIS A 77 6.92 -15.48 8.70
CA HIS A 77 6.78 -14.33 9.58
C HIS A 77 7.22 -13.01 8.94
N MET A 78 8.24 -13.05 8.08
CA MET A 78 8.68 -11.85 7.36
C MET A 78 7.60 -11.40 6.37
N ASP A 79 7.03 -12.34 5.62
CA ASP A 79 5.94 -12.07 4.71
C ASP A 79 4.69 -11.58 5.45
N TYR A 80 4.36 -12.15 6.62
CA TYR A 80 3.27 -11.66 7.48
C TYR A 80 3.48 -10.19 7.88
N MET A 81 4.65 -9.85 8.40
CA MET A 81 4.97 -8.48 8.83
C MET A 81 4.95 -7.49 7.66
N GLU A 82 5.48 -7.88 6.50
CA GLU A 82 5.42 -7.05 5.30
C GLU A 82 3.97 -6.84 4.84
N TRP A 83 3.18 -7.91 4.81
CA TRP A 83 1.79 -7.85 4.40
C TRP A 83 0.95 -7.00 5.35
N GLU A 84 1.18 -7.10 6.66
CA GLU A 84 0.56 -6.23 7.68
C GLU A 84 0.90 -4.76 7.40
N ALA A 85 2.19 -4.45 7.17
CA ALA A 85 2.64 -3.09 6.89
C ALA A 85 2.00 -2.50 5.61
N TYR A 86 1.86 -3.29 4.55
CA TYR A 86 1.14 -2.85 3.35
C TYR A 86 -0.35 -2.66 3.62
N SER A 87 -0.98 -3.56 4.37
CA SER A 87 -2.41 -3.49 4.69
C SER A 87 -2.74 -2.25 5.50
N ASP A 88 -1.95 -1.94 6.52
CA ASP A 88 -2.12 -0.74 7.34
C ASP A 88 -1.76 0.53 6.60
N GLY A 89 -0.66 0.52 5.86
CA GLY A 89 -0.28 1.65 5.03
C GLY A 89 -1.33 1.95 3.94
N LEU A 90 -1.99 0.93 3.39
CA LEU A 90 -3.08 1.10 2.43
C LEU A 90 -4.28 1.82 3.06
N LYS A 91 -4.67 1.45 4.29
CA LYS A 91 -5.72 2.13 5.05
C LYS A 91 -5.39 3.61 5.24
N ILE A 92 -4.14 3.93 5.60
CA ILE A 92 -3.66 5.31 5.78
C ILE A 92 -3.73 6.07 4.46
N LEU A 93 -3.20 5.52 3.36
CA LEU A 93 -3.17 6.18 2.06
C LEU A 93 -4.58 6.47 1.54
N LYS A 94 -5.50 5.50 1.66
CA LYS A 94 -6.92 5.68 1.29
C LYS A 94 -7.58 6.78 2.12
N SER A 95 -7.34 6.81 3.43
CA SER A 95 -7.84 7.88 4.30
C SER A 95 -7.32 9.27 3.89
N LYS A 96 -6.03 9.38 3.55
CA LYS A 96 -5.45 10.65 3.05
C LYS A 96 -6.03 11.05 1.70
N LEU A 97 -6.22 10.13 0.78
CA LEU A 97 -6.83 10.42 -0.52
C LEU A 97 -8.28 10.92 -0.36
N SER A 98 -9.07 10.30 0.50
CA SER A 98 -10.43 10.76 0.80
C SER A 98 -10.48 12.17 1.40
N SER A 99 -9.45 12.58 2.14
CA SER A 99 -9.37 13.95 2.69
C SER A 99 -9.07 15.03 1.64
N LEU A 100 -8.71 14.64 0.41
CA LEU A 100 -8.48 15.56 -0.71
C LEU A 100 -9.68 15.67 -1.66
N GLN A 101 -10.76 14.90 -1.43
CA GLN A 101 -12.03 14.95 -2.15
C GLN A 101 -12.96 15.99 -1.52
#